data_AF-A0A2J6I8K6-F1
#
_entry.id   AF-A0A2J6I8K6-F1
#
_cell.length_a   1.000
_cell.length_b   1.000
_cell.length_c   1.000
_cell.angle_alpha   90.00
_cell.angle_beta   90.00
_cell.angle_gamma   90.00
#
_symmetry.space_group_name_H-M   'P 1'
#
loop_
_entity.id
_entity.type
_entity.pdbx_description
1 polymer ?
#
loop_
_entity_poly.entity_id
_entity_poly.type
_entity_poly.pdbx_seq_one_letter_code
_entity_poly.pdbx_strand_id
1 'polypeptide(L)'
;MIRNYFVILILKFIIMRNFLILLLISSLAFTSITCKKVTEDVVDCTLQSLTAGMHANLDSENSKLMHFKFYISLSDGYTLDNDIKWDFGNGVTQVADTIVDYVYPESGSYKAVATYTLKKGSGSCSSSTEKDIVIP
;
A
#
# COMPACT_ATOMS: atom_id res chain seq x y z
N MET A 1 42.40 43.82 -34.04
CA MET A 1 42.74 42.51 -33.45
C MET A 1 41.90 42.15 -32.21
N ILE A 2 41.12 43.05 -31.60
CA ILE A 2 40.34 42.80 -30.36
C ILE A 2 38.93 42.23 -30.59
N ARG A 3 38.31 42.49 -31.74
CA ARG A 3 36.92 42.07 -32.04
C ARG A 3 36.74 40.54 -32.18
N ASN A 4 37.74 39.85 -32.73
CA ASN A 4 37.71 38.38 -32.85
C ASN A 4 37.90 37.68 -31.49
N TYR A 5 38.72 38.25 -30.60
CA TYR A 5 38.96 37.69 -29.26
C TYR A 5 37.71 37.71 -28.39
N PHE A 6 36.93 38.79 -28.45
CA PHE A 6 35.68 38.93 -27.68
C PHE A 6 34.58 37.98 -28.16
N VAL A 7 34.46 37.77 -29.48
CA VAL A 7 33.53 36.80 -30.08
C VAL A 7 33.92 35.36 -29.73
N ILE A 8 35.21 35.04 -29.72
CA ILE A 8 35.73 33.71 -29.33
C ILE A 8 35.52 33.47 -27.82
N LEU A 9 35.65 34.49 -26.98
CA LEU A 9 35.39 34.39 -25.53
C LEU A 9 33.90 34.14 -25.24
N ILE A 10 33.00 34.85 -25.92
CA ILE A 10 31.55 34.68 -25.82
C ILE A 10 31.12 33.31 -26.36
N LEU A 11 31.68 32.85 -27.49
CA LEU A 11 31.43 31.49 -28.00
C LEU A 11 31.88 30.44 -26.97
N LYS A 12 33.09 30.56 -26.40
CA LYS A 12 33.56 29.64 -25.35
C LYS A 12 32.66 29.66 -24.11
N PHE A 13 32.16 30.82 -23.72
CA PHE A 13 31.27 30.96 -22.55
C PHE A 13 29.87 30.36 -22.80
N ILE A 14 29.33 30.51 -24.02
CA ILE A 14 28.06 29.90 -24.45
C ILE A 14 28.21 28.37 -24.57
N ILE A 15 29.35 27.90 -25.10
CA ILE A 15 29.66 26.47 -25.23
C ILE A 15 29.82 25.81 -23.86
N MET A 16 30.51 26.45 -22.90
CA MET A 16 30.65 25.94 -21.52
C MET A 16 29.33 25.93 -20.74
N ARG A 17 28.45 26.92 -20.94
CA ARG A 17 27.14 26.98 -20.28
C ARG A 17 26.20 25.86 -20.75
N ASN A 18 26.21 25.54 -22.05
CA ASN A 18 25.45 24.40 -22.57
C ASN A 18 26.05 23.05 -22.13
N PHE A 19 27.38 22.97 -21.99
CA PHE A 19 28.05 21.75 -21.50
C PHE A 19 27.75 21.46 -20.02
N LEU A 20 27.65 22.50 -19.19
CA LEU A 20 27.22 22.40 -17.79
C LEU A 20 25.75 21.96 -17.66
N ILE A 21 24.88 22.44 -18.55
CA ILE A 21 23.46 22.02 -18.60
C ILE A 21 23.35 20.54 -19.04
N LEU A 22 24.17 20.10 -20.00
CA LEU A 22 24.22 18.69 -20.43
C LEU A 22 24.75 17.75 -19.34
N LEU A 23 25.69 18.20 -18.49
CA LEU A 23 26.18 17.43 -17.35
C LEU A 23 25.13 17.30 -16.22
N LEU A 24 24.28 18.31 -16.01
CA LEU A 24 23.16 18.24 -15.08
C LEU A 24 22.00 17.37 -15.60
N ILE A 25 21.79 17.30 -16.92
CA ILE A 25 20.80 16.39 -17.51
C ILE A 25 21.31 14.93 -17.50
N SER A 26 22.64 14.73 -17.57
CA SER A 26 23.30 13.43 -17.43
C SER A 26 23.14 12.84 -16.01
N SER A 27 23.14 13.66 -14.96
CA SER A 27 22.84 13.18 -13.61
C SER A 27 21.36 12.85 -13.38
N LEU A 28 20.44 13.34 -14.23
CA LEU A 28 19.05 12.87 -14.27
C LEU A 28 18.86 11.60 -15.11
N ALA A 29 19.91 11.05 -15.72
CA ALA A 29 19.87 9.81 -16.49
C ALA A 29 20.18 8.53 -15.66
N PHE A 30 20.11 8.61 -14.32
CA PHE A 30 20.12 7.45 -13.42
C PHE A 30 18.79 7.31 -12.64
N THR A 31 17.66 7.46 -13.32
CA THR A 31 16.45 6.72 -12.95
C THR A 31 15.73 6.25 -14.22
N SER A 32 16.46 5.64 -15.15
CA SER A 32 15.90 4.45 -15.77
C SER A 32 15.82 3.39 -14.68
N ILE A 33 14.84 3.54 -13.78
CA ILE A 33 14.13 2.37 -13.30
C ILE A 33 13.57 1.81 -14.60
N THR A 34 14.38 0.97 -15.26
CA THR A 34 13.83 -0.17 -15.93
C THR A 34 13.05 -0.83 -14.81
N CYS A 35 11.76 -0.52 -14.72
CA CYS A 35 10.81 -1.44 -14.15
C CYS A 35 10.88 -2.60 -15.13
N LYS A 36 11.96 -3.39 -15.02
CA LYS A 36 11.95 -4.78 -15.42
C LYS A 36 10.70 -5.25 -14.71
N LYS A 37 9.68 -5.61 -15.48
CA LYS A 37 8.49 -6.26 -14.98
C LYS A 37 8.96 -7.55 -14.32
N VAL A 38 9.42 -7.43 -13.07
CA VAL A 38 9.75 -8.53 -12.19
C VAL A 38 8.38 -9.06 -11.82
N THR A 39 7.91 -10.01 -12.63
CA THR A 39 6.68 -10.79 -12.47
C THR A 39 5.42 -9.96 -12.20
N GLU A 40 4.64 -9.70 -13.25
CA GLU A 40 3.40 -8.90 -13.21
C GLU A 40 2.36 -9.37 -12.17
N ASP A 41 2.43 -10.61 -11.70
CA ASP A 41 1.48 -11.14 -10.71
C ASP A 41 1.82 -10.83 -9.25
N VAL A 42 3.11 -10.69 -8.90
CA VAL A 42 3.54 -10.55 -7.49
C VAL A 42 3.40 -9.11 -6.99
N VAL A 43 3.52 -8.13 -7.88
CA VAL A 43 3.46 -6.70 -7.52
C VAL A 43 2.02 -6.22 -7.30
N ASP A 44 1.04 -6.76 -8.04
CA ASP A 44 -0.36 -6.30 -7.96
C ASP A 44 -1.03 -6.58 -6.60
N CYS A 45 -0.73 -7.73 -5.98
CA CYS A 45 -1.27 -8.05 -4.65
C CYS A 45 -0.78 -7.08 -3.58
N THR A 46 0.48 -6.66 -3.67
CA THR A 46 1.07 -5.74 -2.68
C THR A 46 0.44 -4.35 -2.71
N LEU A 47 0.07 -3.85 -3.90
CA LEU A 47 -0.62 -2.57 -4.01
C LEU A 47 -2.06 -2.65 -3.48
N GLN A 48 -2.79 -3.73 -3.77
CA GLN A 48 -4.15 -3.89 -3.24
C GLN A 48 -4.17 -4.05 -1.73
N SER A 49 -3.17 -4.73 -1.16
CA SER A 49 -3.05 -4.86 0.29
C SER A 49 -2.92 -3.52 1.00
N LEU A 50 -2.36 -2.48 0.36
CA LEU A 50 -2.30 -1.13 0.94
C LEU A 50 -3.68 -0.46 1.07
N THR A 51 -4.67 -0.92 0.31
CA THR A 51 -6.05 -0.39 0.37
C THR A 51 -6.94 -1.18 1.33
N ALA A 52 -6.44 -2.32 1.82
CA ALA A 52 -7.17 -3.18 2.73
C ALA A 52 -7.16 -2.60 4.15
N GLY A 53 -8.33 -2.56 4.77
CA GLY A 53 -8.49 -2.08 6.13
C GLY A 53 -9.72 -2.68 6.80
N MET A 54 -9.92 -2.30 8.05
CA MET A 54 -11.15 -2.62 8.76
C MET A 54 -11.62 -1.43 9.60
N HIS A 55 -12.94 -1.26 9.65
CA HIS A 55 -13.59 -0.49 10.68
C HIS A 55 -13.92 -1.41 11.85
N ALA A 56 -13.79 -0.88 13.06
CA ALA A 56 -14.18 -1.53 14.29
C ALA A 56 -14.94 -0.47 15.11
N ASN A 57 -16.25 -0.63 15.23
CA ASN A 57 -17.11 0.30 15.94
C ASN A 57 -17.67 -0.39 17.18
N LEU A 58 -17.40 0.19 18.36
CA LEU A 58 -17.98 -0.28 19.60
C LEU A 58 -19.49 0.00 19.58
N ASP A 59 -20.28 -0.97 20.00
CA ASP A 59 -21.73 -0.83 20.09
C ASP A 59 -22.12 0.20 21.17
N SER A 60 -23.23 0.90 20.93
CA SER A 60 -23.71 1.96 21.83
C SER A 60 -24.49 1.44 23.04
N GLU A 61 -25.03 0.22 22.96
CA GLU A 61 -25.84 -0.39 24.02
C GLU A 61 -25.01 -1.40 24.84
N ASN A 62 -24.15 -2.14 24.17
CA ASN A 62 -23.25 -3.13 24.74
C ASN A 62 -21.79 -2.72 24.55
N SER A 63 -21.19 -2.15 25.59
CA SER A 63 -19.80 -1.69 25.58
C SER A 63 -18.74 -2.78 25.42
N LYS A 64 -19.15 -4.05 25.23
CA LYS A 64 -18.27 -5.18 24.92
C LYS A 64 -18.48 -5.73 23.51
N LEU A 65 -19.54 -5.32 22.82
CA LEU A 65 -19.83 -5.73 21.46
C LEU A 65 -19.11 -4.81 20.48
N MET A 66 -18.36 -5.41 19.56
CA MET A 66 -17.63 -4.71 18.50
C MET A 66 -18.17 -5.14 17.14
N HIS A 67 -18.53 -4.16 16.31
CA HIS A 67 -18.94 -4.35 14.92
C HIS A 67 -17.73 -4.17 14.01
N PHE A 68 -17.24 -5.27 13.44
CA PHE A 68 -16.14 -5.25 12.48
C PHE A 68 -16.65 -5.21 11.04
N LYS A 69 -16.00 -4.40 10.20
CA LYS A 69 -16.25 -4.36 8.77
C LYS A 69 -14.94 -4.23 8.00
N PHE A 70 -14.56 -5.28 7.29
CA PHE A 70 -13.45 -5.30 6.35
C PHE A 70 -13.80 -4.51 5.08
N TYR A 71 -12.82 -3.81 4.53
CA TYR A 71 -12.93 -3.16 3.23
C TYR A 71 -11.61 -3.26 2.47
N ILE A 72 -11.71 -3.31 1.15
CA ILE A 72 -10.57 -3.28 0.24
C ILE A 72 -11.03 -2.67 -1.09
N SER A 73 -10.14 -1.95 -1.77
CA SER A 73 -10.39 -1.49 -3.14
C SER A 73 -9.73 -2.47 -4.11
N LEU A 74 -10.55 -3.25 -4.81
CA LEU A 74 -10.08 -4.24 -5.78
C LEU A 74 -9.82 -3.58 -7.13
N SER A 75 -8.72 -3.96 -7.77
CA SER A 75 -8.46 -3.64 -9.17
C SER A 75 -9.08 -4.68 -10.11
N ASP A 76 -9.14 -4.37 -11.40
CA ASP A 76 -9.78 -5.23 -12.39
C ASP A 76 -9.22 -6.67 -12.40
N GLY A 77 -10.13 -7.64 -12.39
CA GLY A 77 -9.81 -9.07 -12.41
C GLY A 77 -9.49 -9.67 -11.04
N TYR A 78 -9.46 -8.87 -9.98
CA TYR A 78 -9.35 -9.37 -8.62
C TYR A 78 -10.72 -9.62 -7.98
N THR A 79 -10.80 -10.70 -7.21
CA THR A 79 -11.96 -11.03 -6.38
C THR A 79 -11.49 -11.34 -4.96
N LEU A 80 -12.26 -10.90 -3.97
CA LEU A 80 -12.06 -11.26 -2.57
C LEU A 80 -12.68 -12.64 -2.29
N ASP A 81 -11.97 -13.48 -1.56
CA ASP A 81 -12.54 -14.71 -1.01
C ASP A 81 -13.52 -14.40 0.12
N ASN A 82 -14.64 -15.13 0.18
CA ASN A 82 -15.68 -14.87 1.18
C ASN A 82 -15.29 -15.36 2.58
N ASP A 83 -14.23 -16.16 2.70
CA ASP A 83 -13.74 -16.71 3.95
C ASP A 83 -12.60 -15.85 4.52
N ILE A 84 -12.96 -14.75 5.19
CA ILE A 84 -12.00 -13.95 5.95
C ILE A 84 -11.81 -14.58 7.31
N LYS A 85 -10.55 -14.85 7.67
CA LYS A 85 -10.19 -15.31 9.01
C LYS A 85 -9.97 -14.10 9.91
N TRP A 86 -10.85 -13.96 10.90
CA TRP A 86 -10.79 -12.99 11.96
C TRP A 86 -10.09 -13.57 13.17
N ASP A 87 -9.11 -12.86 13.71
CA ASP A 87 -8.51 -13.06 15.02
C ASP A 87 -8.82 -11.83 15.86
N PHE A 88 -9.50 -12.00 16.99
CA PHE A 88 -9.95 -10.87 17.81
C PHE A 88 -8.89 -10.38 18.79
N GLY A 89 -7.69 -10.98 18.79
CA GLY A 89 -6.55 -10.60 19.63
C GLY A 89 -6.57 -11.19 21.04
N ASN A 90 -7.58 -11.98 21.38
CA ASN A 90 -7.73 -12.69 22.65
C ASN A 90 -7.53 -14.21 22.52
N GLY A 91 -7.00 -14.67 21.38
CA GLY A 91 -6.82 -16.09 21.05
C GLY A 91 -8.07 -16.75 20.43
N VAL A 92 -9.20 -16.05 20.33
CA VAL A 92 -10.38 -16.53 19.61
C VAL A 92 -10.28 -16.13 18.14
N THR A 93 -10.57 -17.09 17.27
CA THR A 93 -10.63 -16.86 15.81
C THR A 93 -11.96 -17.32 15.24
N GLN A 94 -12.39 -16.70 14.15
CA GLN A 94 -13.61 -17.02 13.43
C GLN A 94 -13.37 -16.88 11.93
N VAL A 95 -14.08 -17.67 11.13
CA VAL A 95 -14.19 -17.43 9.68
C VAL A 95 -15.56 -16.84 9.41
N ALA A 96 -15.58 -15.71 8.73
CA ALA A 96 -16.79 -14.99 8.35
C ALA A 96 -16.54 -14.20 7.07
N ASP A 97 -17.57 -13.55 6.55
CA ASP A 97 -17.44 -12.64 5.42
C ASP A 97 -16.77 -11.30 5.84
N THR A 98 -17.04 -10.25 5.07
CA THR A 98 -16.53 -8.90 5.34
C THR A 98 -17.06 -8.26 6.62
N ILE A 99 -18.09 -8.81 7.26
CA ILE A 99 -18.71 -8.26 8.47
C ILE A 99 -18.74 -9.34 9.55
N VAL A 100 -18.35 -8.98 10.76
CA VAL A 100 -18.46 -9.86 11.93
C VAL A 100 -18.72 -9.05 13.19
N ASP A 101 -19.62 -9.55 14.01
CA ASP A 101 -19.92 -9.02 15.34
C ASP A 101 -19.27 -9.91 16.38
N TYR A 102 -18.57 -9.31 17.35
CA TYR A 102 -17.88 -10.06 18.39
C TYR A 102 -17.99 -9.38 19.75
N VAL A 103 -18.33 -10.17 20.77
CA VAL A 103 -18.44 -9.71 22.16
C VAL A 103 -17.19 -10.09 22.93
N TYR A 104 -16.43 -9.11 23.38
CA TYR A 104 -15.25 -9.32 24.19
C TYR A 104 -15.64 -9.73 25.62
N PRO A 105 -15.07 -10.82 26.18
CA PRO A 105 -15.42 -11.25 27.54
C PRO A 105 -14.89 -10.28 28.61
N GLU A 106 -13.71 -9.70 28.37
CA GLU A 106 -12.97 -8.86 29.32
C GLU A 106 -12.66 -7.49 28.71
N SER A 107 -12.47 -6.50 29.58
CA SER A 107 -11.98 -5.17 29.21
C SER A 107 -10.48 -5.21 28.97
N GLY A 108 -9.97 -4.36 28.08
CA GLY A 108 -8.55 -4.34 27.77
C GLY A 108 -8.23 -3.88 26.35
N SER A 109 -6.96 -4.02 25.99
CA SER A 109 -6.46 -3.70 24.66
C SER A 109 -6.18 -4.98 23.88
N TYR A 110 -6.71 -5.05 22.66
CA TYR A 110 -6.55 -6.20 21.76
C TYR A 110 -6.03 -5.74 20.40
N LYS A 111 -5.29 -6.61 19.71
CA LYS A 111 -4.93 -6.39 18.30
C LYS A 111 -5.76 -7.35 17.45
N ALA A 112 -6.82 -6.83 16.84
CA ALA A 112 -7.66 -7.61 15.94
C ALA A 112 -6.99 -7.70 14.57
N VAL A 113 -7.04 -8.88 13.93
CA VAL A 113 -6.43 -9.16 12.63
C VAL A 113 -7.46 -9.81 11.71
N ALA A 114 -7.60 -9.29 10.50
CA ALA A 114 -8.39 -9.91 9.43
C ALA A 114 -7.42 -10.41 8.35
N THR A 115 -7.37 -11.73 8.17
CA THR A 115 -6.60 -12.38 7.11
C THR A 115 -7.54 -12.72 5.96
N TYR A 116 -7.23 -12.22 4.77
CA TYR A 116 -8.06 -12.35 3.58
C TYR A 116 -7.24 -12.90 2.42
N THR A 117 -7.94 -13.49 1.44
CA THR A 117 -7.32 -13.99 0.21
C THR A 117 -7.93 -13.30 -0.99
N LEU A 118 -7.09 -12.79 -1.87
CA LEU A 118 -7.49 -12.28 -3.18
C LEU A 118 -7.18 -13.32 -4.23
N LYS A 119 -8.07 -13.45 -5.22
CA LYS A 119 -7.95 -14.36 -6.36
C LYS A 119 -7.94 -13.54 -7.66
N LYS A 120 -7.10 -13.93 -8.62
CA LYS A 120 -7.06 -13.39 -9.99
C LYS A 120 -6.67 -14.51 -10.95
N GLY A 121 -7.60 -14.90 -11.83
CA GLY A 121 -7.41 -16.06 -12.70
C GLY A 121 -7.13 -17.33 -11.89
N SER A 122 -6.00 -18.00 -12.16
CA SER A 122 -5.53 -19.16 -11.38
C SER A 122 -4.65 -18.79 -10.18
N GLY A 123 -4.33 -17.50 -10.01
CA GLY A 123 -3.50 -17.00 -8.92
C GLY A 123 -4.32 -16.67 -7.68
N SER A 124 -3.69 -16.79 -6.51
CA SER A 124 -4.22 -16.28 -5.25
C SER A 124 -3.11 -15.71 -4.38
N CYS A 125 -3.45 -14.75 -3.54
CA CYS A 125 -2.54 -14.17 -2.57
C CYS A 125 -3.27 -13.88 -1.27
N SER A 126 -2.67 -14.28 -0.15
CA SER A 126 -3.20 -14.01 1.18
C SER A 126 -2.44 -12.87 1.82
N SER A 127 -3.17 -12.00 2.50
CA SER A 127 -2.62 -10.86 3.23
C SER A 127 -3.48 -10.57 4.45
N SER A 128 -3.08 -9.62 5.28
CA SER A 128 -3.78 -9.29 6.51
C SER A 128 -3.80 -7.80 6.78
N THR A 129 -4.82 -7.35 7.49
CA THR A 129 -4.89 -6.00 8.06
C THR A 129 -5.20 -6.11 9.54
N GLU A 130 -4.74 -5.14 10.33
CA GLU A 130 -4.88 -5.15 11.79
C GLU A 130 -5.47 -3.85 12.33
N LYS A 131 -6.10 -3.93 13.50
CA LYS A 131 -6.66 -2.79 14.21
C LYS A 131 -6.45 -2.97 15.71
N ASP A 132 -5.93 -1.92 16.36
CA ASP A 132 -5.88 -1.87 17.81
C ASP A 132 -7.28 -1.52 18.34
N ILE A 133 -7.77 -2.34 19.26
CA ILE A 133 -9.09 -2.28 19.87
C ILE A 133 -8.94 -2.00 21.36
N VAL A 134 -9.79 -1.12 21.88
CA VAL A 134 -9.89 -0.85 23.31
C VAL A 134 -11.32 -1.13 23.76
N ILE A 135 -11.46 -2.07 24.68
CA ILE A 135 -12.73 -2.40 25.33
C ILE A 135 -12.74 -1.76 26.73
N PRO A 136 -13.72 -0.90 27.03
CA PRO A 136 -13.86 -0.22 28.32
C PRO A 136 -14.02 -1.16 29.51
#